data_AF-A0A6C0D5I9-F1
#
_entry.id   AF-A0A6C0D5I9-F1
#
_cell.length_a   1.000
_cell.length_b   1.000
_cell.length_c   1.000
_cell.angle_alpha   90.00
_cell.angle_beta   90.00
_cell.angle_gamma   90.00
#
_symmetry.space_group_name_H-M   'P 1'
#
loop_
_entity.id
_entity.type
_entity.pdbx_description
1 polymer ?
#
loop_
_entity_poly.entity_id
_entity_poly.type
_entity_poly.pdbx_seq_one_letter_code
_entity_poly.pdbx_strand_id
1 'polypeptide(L)'
;METTDTPEHTLIGKWNLYYHLPHDKNWELSSYKIIMSDIDSVEKLIAINESIPENIIKYSMLFVMREGIAPMWEDPRNRNGGCFSFKVINKQVYGVWKTLFYALCGETLFKNKANHEYVNGITISPKKNFCIIKVWMENCVIQDPASMIVIPNLSIHGCLFKKHEPEF
;
A
#
# COMPACT_ATOMS: atom_id res chain seq x y z
N MET A 1 15.32 31.42 -19.05
CA MET A 1 14.35 30.30 -19.16
C MET A 1 13.46 30.42 -17.95
N GLU A 2 12.26 30.97 -18.12
CA GLU A 2 11.24 30.93 -17.07
C GLU A 2 10.81 29.48 -16.91
N THR A 3 11.09 28.90 -15.74
CA THR A 3 10.48 27.64 -15.33
C THR A 3 9.03 27.96 -15.03
N THR A 4 8.14 27.70 -15.98
CA THR A 4 6.70 27.70 -15.72
C THR A 4 6.42 26.57 -14.76
N ASP A 5 6.34 26.90 -13.47
CA ASP A 5 5.96 25.97 -12.42
C ASP A 5 4.55 25.49 -12.76
N THR A 6 4.43 24.22 -13.17
CA THR A 6 3.13 23.66 -13.53
C THR A 6 2.39 23.42 -12.22
N PRO A 7 1.17 23.97 -12.01
CA PRO A 7 0.49 23.79 -10.74
C PRO A 7 0.31 22.30 -10.43
N GLU A 8 0.91 21.83 -9.34
CA GLU A 8 0.73 20.45 -8.87
C GLU A 8 -0.62 20.30 -8.16
N HIS A 9 -1.24 19.14 -8.31
CA HIS A 9 -2.51 18.82 -7.68
C HIS A 9 -2.26 18.09 -6.36
N THR A 10 -2.47 18.76 -5.24
CA THR A 10 -2.22 18.21 -3.91
C THR A 10 -3.16 17.03 -3.58
N LEU A 11 -2.59 15.97 -3.01
CA LEU A 11 -3.31 14.82 -2.46
C LEU A 11 -3.85 15.14 -1.06
N ILE A 12 -4.89 14.41 -0.64
CA ILE A 12 -5.44 14.54 0.72
C ILE A 12 -4.44 14.06 1.78
N GLY A 13 -3.81 12.92 1.50
CA GLY A 13 -2.77 12.33 2.34
C GLY A 13 -1.38 12.52 1.75
N LYS A 14 -0.38 12.49 2.62
CA LYS A 14 1.03 12.40 2.26
C LYS A 14 1.50 10.96 2.47
N TRP A 15 2.24 10.41 1.51
CA TRP A 15 2.58 8.99 1.48
C TRP A 15 4.07 8.77 1.21
N ASN A 16 4.59 7.67 1.75
CA ASN A 16 5.97 7.23 1.56
C ASN A 16 6.00 5.82 1.00
N LEU A 17 6.83 5.61 -0.02
CA LEU A 17 7.11 4.31 -0.62
C LEU A 17 8.44 3.76 -0.09
N TYR A 18 8.39 2.56 0.47
CA TYR A 18 9.54 1.82 0.99
C TYR A 18 9.74 0.52 0.22
N TYR A 19 10.97 0.01 0.28
CA TYR A 19 11.29 -1.38 -0.04
C TYR A 19 11.96 -2.08 1.13
N HIS A 20 11.76 -3.38 1.21
CA HIS A 20 12.50 -4.29 2.08
C HIS A 20 12.91 -5.54 1.28
N LEU A 21 14.09 -6.10 1.57
CA LEU A 21 14.63 -7.22 0.80
C LEU A 21 13.96 -8.54 1.23
N PRO A 22 13.43 -9.37 0.32
CA PRO A 22 12.74 -10.64 0.67
C PRO A 22 13.57 -11.65 1.47
N HIS A 23 14.90 -11.53 1.41
CA HIS A 23 15.83 -12.43 2.09
C HIS A 23 16.42 -11.82 3.37
N ASP A 24 16.18 -10.53 3.61
CA ASP A 24 16.57 -9.90 4.86
C ASP A 24 15.60 -10.38 5.95
N LYS A 25 16.16 -10.90 7.03
CA LYS A 25 15.40 -11.39 8.19
C LYS A 25 15.32 -10.36 9.30
N ASN A 26 16.01 -9.23 9.13
CA ASN A 26 15.95 -8.11 10.03
C ASN A 26 14.68 -7.28 9.75
N TRP A 27 13.72 -7.29 10.67
CA TRP A 27 12.48 -6.53 10.56
C TRP A 27 12.50 -5.21 11.33
N GLU A 28 13.67 -4.79 11.81
CA GLU A 28 13.87 -3.46 12.40
C GLU A 28 13.64 -2.36 11.36
N LEU A 29 13.18 -1.18 11.79
CA LEU A 29 12.92 -0.05 10.89
C LEU A 29 14.10 0.29 9.96
N SER A 30 15.33 0.11 10.44
CA SER A 30 16.55 0.38 9.68
C SER A 30 16.73 -0.47 8.41
N SER A 31 16.06 -1.63 8.33
CA SER A 31 16.10 -2.52 7.17
C SER A 31 15.14 -2.09 6.05
N TYR A 32 14.19 -1.21 6.36
CA TYR A 32 13.29 -0.60 5.39
C TYR A 32 13.96 0.62 4.77
N LYS A 33 13.95 0.68 3.44
CA LYS A 33 14.61 1.74 2.68
C LYS A 33 13.57 2.53 1.91
N ILE A 34 13.61 3.85 2.05
CA ILE A 34 12.70 4.76 1.34
C ILE A 34 13.12 4.80 -0.13
N ILE A 35 12.18 4.50 -1.03
CA ILE A 35 12.31 4.75 -2.46
C ILE A 35 11.94 6.20 -2.76
N MET A 36 10.81 6.64 -2.22
CA MET A 36 10.30 8.00 -2.39
C MET A 36 9.55 8.39 -1.13
N SER A 37 9.89 9.57 -0.61
CA SER A 37 9.12 10.22 0.45
C SER A 37 8.24 11.31 -0.14
N ASP A 38 7.30 11.79 0.66
CA ASP A 38 6.58 13.02 0.37
C ASP A 38 5.78 12.99 -0.94
N ILE A 39 5.12 11.86 -1.20
CA ILE A 39 4.13 11.73 -2.27
C ILE A 39 2.86 12.44 -1.80
N ASP A 40 2.80 13.74 -2.09
CA ASP A 40 1.74 14.66 -1.69
C ASP A 40 1.06 15.36 -2.89
N SER A 41 1.43 14.99 -4.12
CA SER A 41 0.78 15.44 -5.35
C SER A 41 0.45 14.31 -6.31
N VAL A 42 -0.55 14.53 -7.15
CA VAL A 42 -0.98 13.60 -8.21
C VAL A 42 0.16 13.37 -9.19
N GLU A 43 0.94 14.40 -9.50
CA GLU A 43 2.09 14.34 -10.40
C GLU A 43 3.18 13.42 -9.86
N LYS A 44 3.54 13.57 -8.57
CA LYS A 44 4.48 12.66 -7.89
C LYS A 44 3.98 11.23 -7.87
N LEU A 45 2.69 11.03 -7.57
CA LEU A 45 2.05 9.72 -7.56
C LEU A 45 2.10 9.04 -8.93
N ILE A 46 1.75 9.76 -10.00
CA ILE A 46 1.83 9.24 -11.38
C ILE A 46 3.30 8.93 -11.70
N ALA A 47 4.21 9.87 -11.45
CA ALA A 47 5.62 9.70 -11.77
C ALA A 47 6.19 8.43 -11.12
N ILE A 48 5.97 8.20 -9.82
CA ILE A 48 6.50 7.02 -9.14
C ILE A 48 5.78 5.73 -9.56
N ASN A 49 4.44 5.73 -9.64
CA ASN A 49 3.66 4.53 -9.92
C ASN A 49 3.83 4.04 -11.38
N GLU A 50 4.08 4.95 -12.32
CA GLU A 50 4.40 4.61 -13.72
C GLU A 50 5.86 4.24 -13.94
N SER A 51 6.78 4.71 -13.07
CA SER A 51 8.22 4.45 -13.24
C SER A 51 8.68 3.11 -12.66
N ILE A 52 7.94 2.52 -11.71
CA ILE A 52 8.37 1.25 -11.09
C ILE A 52 8.23 0.11 -12.09
N PRO A 53 9.33 -0.59 -12.43
CA PRO A 53 9.29 -1.71 -13.36
C PRO A 53 8.48 -2.89 -12.82
N GLU A 54 7.82 -3.63 -13.72
CA GLU A 54 6.98 -4.78 -13.36
C GLU A 54 7.73 -5.86 -12.54
N ASN A 55 9.00 -6.12 -12.86
CA ASN A 55 9.83 -7.08 -12.11
C ASN A 55 10.08 -6.63 -10.66
N ILE A 56 10.20 -5.33 -10.40
CA ILE A 56 10.36 -4.82 -9.04
C ILE A 56 9.10 -5.10 -8.22
N ILE A 57 7.91 -4.83 -8.77
CA ILE A 57 6.62 -5.13 -8.12
C ILE A 57 6.43 -6.63 -7.90
N LYS A 58 6.83 -7.48 -8.86
CA LYS A 58 6.67 -8.94 -8.77
C LYS A 58 7.60 -9.60 -7.75
N TYR A 59 8.79 -9.04 -7.52
CA TYR A 59 9.87 -9.76 -6.83
C TYR A 59 10.46 -9.01 -5.61
N SER A 60 9.97 -7.81 -5.30
CA SER A 60 10.39 -7.06 -4.11
C SER A 60 9.26 -6.94 -3.10
N MET A 61 9.59 -6.71 -1.84
CA MET A 61 8.58 -6.26 -0.87
C MET A 61 8.50 -4.74 -0.92
N LEU A 62 7.35 -4.21 -1.29
CA LEU A 62 7.08 -2.78 -1.33
C LEU A 62 5.99 -2.43 -0.32
N PHE A 63 6.12 -1.24 0.26
CA PHE A 63 5.22 -0.71 1.27
C PHE A 63 4.92 0.74 0.91
N VAL A 64 3.65 1.08 0.74
CA VAL A 64 3.21 2.47 0.67
C VAL A 64 2.47 2.77 1.95
N MET A 65 3.04 3.63 2.79
CA MET A 65 2.48 3.97 4.09
C MET A 65 2.17 5.46 4.15
N ARG A 66 1.12 5.81 4.89
CA ARG A 66 0.82 7.21 5.20
C ARG A 66 1.97 7.82 6.00
N GLU A 67 2.27 9.09 5.75
CA GLU A 67 3.31 9.84 6.47
C GLU A 67 3.16 9.70 7.98
N GLY A 68 4.28 9.50 8.68
CA GLY A 68 4.30 9.27 10.13
C GLY A 68 3.90 7.86 10.60
N ILE A 69 3.57 6.93 9.69
CA ILE A 69 3.28 5.53 10.02
C ILE A 69 4.38 4.63 9.47
N ALA A 70 5.11 3.95 10.35
CA ALA A 70 6.14 3.01 9.94
C ALA A 70 5.53 1.74 9.31
N PRO A 71 6.21 1.12 8.32
CA PRO A 71 5.76 -0.12 7.65
C PRO A 71 5.92 -1.38 8.53
N MET A 72 5.53 -1.27 9.80
CA MET A 72 5.67 -2.30 10.82
C MET A 72 4.39 -2.43 11.65
N TRP A 73 4.07 -3.66 12.03
CA TRP A 73 2.92 -4.01 12.86
C TRP A 73 3.00 -3.47 14.30
N GLU A 74 4.19 -3.19 14.84
CA GLU A 74 4.40 -2.58 16.15
C GLU A 74 4.07 -1.08 16.20
N ASP A 75 4.00 -0.42 15.04
CA ASP A 75 3.69 1.01 14.96
C ASP A 75 2.38 1.31 15.73
N PRO A 76 2.30 2.37 16.55
CA PRO A 76 1.12 2.68 17.36
C PRO A 76 -0.19 2.74 16.56
N ARG A 77 -0.14 3.15 15.28
CA ARG A 77 -1.28 3.22 14.36
C ARG A 77 -1.62 1.87 13.74
N ASN A 78 -0.71 0.91 13.72
CA ASN A 78 -0.93 -0.42 13.12
C ASN A 78 -1.26 -1.50 14.16
N ARG A 79 -0.70 -1.43 15.37
CA ARG A 79 -0.73 -2.51 16.37
C ARG A 79 -2.11 -2.95 16.85
N ASN A 80 -3.09 -2.04 16.82
CA ASN A 80 -4.48 -2.32 17.21
C ASN A 80 -5.40 -2.64 16.03
N GLY A 81 -4.84 -2.61 14.83
CA GLY A 81 -5.56 -2.76 13.58
C GLY A 81 -5.46 -4.16 12.99
N GLY A 82 -5.58 -4.20 11.67
CA GLY A 82 -5.48 -5.43 10.92
C GLY A 82 -5.24 -5.14 9.44
N CYS A 83 -5.30 -6.19 8.63
CA CYS A 83 -5.15 -6.04 7.20
C CYS A 83 -6.10 -6.95 6.41
N PHE A 84 -6.60 -6.42 5.30
CA PHE A 84 -7.14 -7.25 4.23
C PHE A 84 -5.97 -7.90 3.50
N SER A 85 -6.02 -9.22 3.29
CA SER A 85 -4.95 -9.98 2.65
C SER A 85 -5.45 -10.66 1.38
N PHE A 86 -4.89 -10.27 0.25
CA PHE A 86 -5.24 -10.72 -1.09
C PHE A 86 -4.13 -11.56 -1.71
N LYS A 87 -4.50 -12.65 -2.38
CA LYS A 87 -3.60 -13.45 -3.22
C LYS A 87 -3.80 -13.05 -4.67
N VAL A 88 -2.73 -12.58 -5.33
CA VAL A 88 -2.78 -12.11 -6.73
C VAL A 88 -1.71 -12.83 -7.54
N ILE A 89 -2.11 -13.49 -8.64
CA ILE A 89 -1.16 -14.21 -9.49
C ILE A 89 -0.19 -13.24 -10.17
N ASN A 90 1.04 -13.70 -10.42
CA ASN A 90 2.10 -12.83 -10.96
C ASN A 90 1.72 -12.17 -12.29
N LYS A 91 0.90 -12.82 -13.14
CA LYS A 91 0.44 -12.24 -14.41
C LYS A 91 -0.41 -10.96 -14.24
N GLN A 92 -1.11 -10.83 -13.11
CA GLN A 92 -2.07 -9.74 -12.87
C GLN A 92 -1.53 -8.69 -11.89
N VAL A 93 -0.51 -9.04 -11.10
CA VAL A 93 -0.07 -8.25 -9.94
C VAL A 93 0.37 -6.83 -10.29
N TYR A 94 0.99 -6.63 -11.46
CA TYR A 94 1.45 -5.32 -11.88
C TYR A 94 0.31 -4.32 -12.04
N GLY A 95 -0.72 -4.66 -12.80
CA GLY A 95 -1.89 -3.79 -12.99
C GLY A 95 -2.69 -3.60 -11.70
N VAL A 96 -2.77 -4.64 -10.87
CA VAL A 96 -3.43 -4.58 -9.56
C VAL A 96 -2.70 -3.61 -8.62
N TRP A 97 -1.37 -3.70 -8.52
CA TRP A 97 -0.56 -2.79 -7.71
C TRP A 97 -0.75 -1.33 -8.13
N LYS A 98 -0.64 -1.05 -9.43
CA LYS A 98 -0.81 0.32 -9.95
C LYS A 98 -2.17 0.90 -9.60
N THR A 99 -3.24 0.11 -9.80
CA THR A 99 -4.61 0.54 -9.49
C THR A 99 -4.79 0.78 -7.99
N LEU A 100 -4.25 -0.11 -7.15
CA LEU A 100 -4.30 0.03 -5.70
C LEU A 100 -3.53 1.25 -5.19
N PHE A 101 -2.35 1.54 -5.75
CA PHE A 101 -1.55 2.69 -5.34
C PHE A 101 -2.29 4.00 -5.68
N TYR A 102 -2.88 4.09 -6.87
CA TYR A 102 -3.75 5.22 -7.22
C TYR A 102 -4.96 5.33 -6.28
N ALA A 103 -5.65 4.22 -6.01
CA ALA A 103 -6.84 4.22 -5.16
C ALA A 103 -6.51 4.56 -3.69
N LEU A 104 -5.35 4.13 -3.20
CA LEU A 104 -4.85 4.46 -1.86
C LEU A 104 -4.62 5.97 -1.74
N CYS A 105 -3.75 6.53 -2.57
CA CYS A 105 -3.37 7.93 -2.47
C CYS A 105 -4.52 8.89 -2.83
N GLY A 106 -5.44 8.45 -3.70
CA GLY A 106 -6.66 9.18 -4.03
C GLY A 106 -7.78 9.05 -3.00
N GLU A 107 -7.61 8.29 -1.91
CA GLU A 107 -8.63 8.04 -0.89
C GLU A 107 -9.95 7.48 -1.50
N THR A 108 -9.82 6.45 -2.36
CA THR A 108 -10.95 5.80 -3.08
C THR A 108 -11.00 4.27 -2.99
N LEU A 109 -10.21 3.64 -2.12
CA LEU A 109 -10.22 2.18 -1.87
C LEU A 109 -11.57 1.61 -1.38
N PHE A 110 -12.40 2.40 -0.73
CA PHE A 110 -13.67 1.99 -0.10
C PHE A 110 -14.87 2.70 -0.70
N LYS A 111 -16.01 2.00 -0.75
CA LYS A 111 -17.28 2.55 -1.24
C LYS A 111 -17.78 3.72 -0.38
N ASN A 112 -17.60 3.60 0.94
CA ASN A 112 -17.87 4.69 1.88
C ASN A 112 -16.60 5.54 2.04
N LYS A 113 -16.70 6.83 1.71
CA LYS A 113 -15.57 7.77 1.81
C LYS A 113 -14.99 7.89 3.22
N ALA A 114 -15.82 7.78 4.25
CA ALA A 114 -15.35 7.87 5.64
C ALA A 114 -14.34 6.77 5.99
N ASN A 115 -14.47 5.59 5.37
CA ASN A 115 -13.63 4.44 5.68
C ASN A 115 -12.14 4.64 5.37
N HIS A 116 -11.79 5.62 4.53
CA HIS A 116 -10.41 5.89 4.14
C HIS A 116 -9.55 6.46 5.28
N GLU A 117 -10.19 7.10 6.28
CA GLU A 117 -9.49 7.62 7.45
C GLU A 117 -8.77 6.52 8.24
N TYR A 118 -9.27 5.28 8.15
CA TYR A 118 -8.71 4.12 8.81
C TYR A 118 -7.61 3.43 7.99
N VAL A 119 -7.30 3.88 6.78
CA VAL A 119 -6.29 3.24 5.93
C VAL A 119 -4.91 3.80 6.24
N ASN A 120 -4.01 2.91 6.65
CA ASN A 120 -2.62 3.25 6.97
C ASN A 120 -1.68 3.01 5.79
N GLY A 121 -1.99 2.08 4.89
CA GLY A 121 -1.12 1.79 3.75
C GLY A 121 -1.46 0.51 2.98
N ILE A 122 -0.67 0.22 1.96
CA ILE A 122 -0.70 -1.05 1.23
C ILE A 122 0.69 -1.66 1.16
N THR A 123 0.75 -2.99 1.10
CA THR A 123 2.00 -3.72 0.96
C THR A 123 1.87 -4.82 -0.07
N ILE A 124 2.97 -5.15 -0.72
CA ILE A 124 3.09 -6.32 -1.60
C ILE A 124 4.28 -7.16 -1.16
N SER A 125 4.12 -8.47 -1.15
CA SER A 125 5.19 -9.41 -0.85
C SER A 125 5.19 -10.59 -1.82
N PRO A 126 6.35 -10.92 -2.42
CA PRO A 126 6.44 -11.96 -3.42
C PRO A 126 6.32 -13.36 -2.79
N LYS A 127 5.69 -14.28 -3.51
CA LYS A 127 5.71 -15.74 -3.31
C LYS A 127 6.05 -16.40 -4.65
N LYS A 128 6.17 -17.74 -4.66
CA LYS A 128 6.64 -18.48 -5.85
C LYS A 128 5.86 -18.18 -7.13
N ASN A 129 4.53 -18.17 -7.08
CA ASN A 129 3.65 -18.04 -8.27
C ASN A 129 2.63 -16.89 -8.16
N PHE A 130 2.66 -16.14 -7.07
CA PHE A 130 1.72 -15.09 -6.74
C PHE A 130 2.38 -14.10 -5.79
N CYS A 131 1.78 -12.95 -5.61
CA CYS A 131 2.10 -12.04 -4.52
C CYS A 131 0.96 -11.99 -3.51
N ILE A 132 1.31 -11.72 -2.26
CA ILE A 132 0.35 -11.31 -1.24
C ILE A 132 0.32 -9.80 -1.22
N ILE A 133 -0.84 -9.22 -1.48
CA ILE A 133 -1.09 -7.80 -1.31
C ILE A 133 -1.90 -7.62 -0.03
N LYS A 134 -1.56 -6.61 0.76
CA LYS A 134 -2.33 -6.24 1.95
C LYS A 134 -2.75 -4.78 1.92
N VAL A 135 -3.91 -4.50 2.49
CA VAL A 135 -4.36 -3.14 2.84
C VAL A 135 -4.39 -3.07 4.36
N TRP A 136 -3.59 -2.18 4.94
CA TRP A 136 -3.40 -2.02 6.37
C TRP A 136 -4.40 -1.00 6.93
N MET A 137 -5.09 -1.40 7.98
CA MET A 137 -6.14 -0.63 8.64
C MET A 137 -5.70 -0.30 10.07
N GLU A 138 -6.04 0.90 10.55
CA GLU A 138 -5.74 1.38 11.90
C GLU A 138 -6.48 0.58 12.98
N ASN A 139 -7.69 0.14 12.68
CA ASN A 139 -8.55 -0.59 13.59
C ASN A 139 -9.24 -1.75 12.85
N CYS A 140 -10.09 -2.48 13.57
CA CYS A 140 -10.87 -3.59 13.02
C CYS A 140 -12.36 -3.25 12.82
N VAL A 141 -12.72 -1.96 12.68
CA VAL A 141 -14.12 -1.56 12.46
C VAL A 141 -14.63 -2.09 11.11
N ILE A 142 -13.77 -2.08 10.09
CA ILE A 142 -14.11 -2.52 8.74
C ILE A 142 -13.35 -3.81 8.45
N GLN A 143 -14.09 -4.92 8.29
CA GLN A 143 -13.51 -6.26 8.06
C GLN A 143 -14.09 -6.97 6.84
N ASP A 144 -15.21 -6.49 6.29
CA ASP A 144 -15.82 -7.07 5.10
C ASP A 144 -15.15 -6.53 3.83
N PRO A 145 -14.46 -7.36 3.03
CA PRO A 145 -13.83 -6.90 1.79
C PRO A 145 -14.85 -6.42 0.75
N ALA A 146 -16.14 -6.75 0.88
CA ALA A 146 -17.19 -6.20 0.02
C ALA A 146 -17.41 -4.68 0.24
N SER A 147 -16.86 -4.10 1.31
CA SER A 147 -16.84 -2.64 1.52
C SER A 147 -15.87 -1.89 0.59
N MET A 148 -14.91 -2.60 -0.01
CA MET A 148 -13.94 -2.03 -0.94
C MET A 148 -14.55 -1.82 -2.33
N ILE A 149 -13.93 -0.94 -3.12
CA ILE A 149 -14.26 -0.81 -4.54
C ILE A 149 -13.84 -2.08 -5.32
N VAL A 150 -14.45 -2.28 -6.49
CA VAL A 150 -14.03 -3.37 -7.39
C VAL A 150 -12.76 -2.95 -8.11
N ILE A 151 -11.68 -3.70 -7.88
CA ILE A 151 -10.41 -3.53 -8.61
C ILE A 151 -10.25 -4.72 -9.57
N PRO A 152 -10.05 -4.47 -10.88
CA PRO A 152 -9.87 -5.54 -11.85
C PRO A 152 -8.76 -6.51 -11.43
N ASN A 153 -9.05 -7.81 -11.47
CA ASN A 153 -8.14 -8.90 -11.07
C ASN A 153 -7.77 -8.99 -9.58
N LEU A 154 -8.38 -8.18 -8.72
CA LEU A 154 -8.27 -8.32 -7.26
C LEU A 154 -9.53 -9.01 -6.72
N SER A 155 -9.47 -10.33 -6.55
CA SER A 155 -10.60 -11.10 -6.03
C SER A 155 -10.80 -10.85 -4.54
N ILE A 156 -12.01 -10.44 -4.14
CA ILE A 156 -12.43 -10.44 -2.74
C ILE A 156 -12.75 -11.86 -2.23
N HIS A 157 -13.04 -12.80 -3.13
CA HIS A 157 -13.20 -14.20 -2.76
C HIS A 157 -11.85 -14.77 -2.33
N GLY A 158 -11.78 -15.25 -1.09
CA GLY A 158 -10.53 -15.70 -0.46
C GLY A 158 -9.71 -14.57 0.19
N CYS A 159 -10.19 -13.32 0.15
CA CYS A 159 -9.63 -12.26 0.99
C CYS A 159 -9.94 -12.57 2.46
N LEU A 160 -8.92 -12.46 3.31
CA LEU A 160 -9.04 -12.60 4.75
C LEU A 160 -8.71 -11.27 5.40
N PHE A 161 -9.59 -10.78 6.27
CA PHE A 161 -9.20 -9.75 7.24
C PHE A 161 -8.50 -10.42 8.41
N LYS A 162 -7.30 -9.98 8.75
CA LYS A 162 -6.51 -10.50 9.87
C LYS A 162 -6.10 -9.37 10.79
N LYS A 163 -6.44 -9.48 12.07
CA LYS A 163 -5.93 -8.58 13.11
C LYS A 163 -4.41 -8.73 13.20
N HIS A 164 -3.71 -7.64 13.49
CA HIS A 164 -2.30 -7.71 13.86
C HIS A 164 -2.15 -8.26 15.28
N GLU A 165 -1.20 -9.17 15.48
CA GLU A 165 -0.92 -9.79 16.78
C GLU A 165 0.56 -9.58 17.16
N PRO A 166 1.03 -8.33 17.33
CA PRO A 166 2.42 -8.06 17.70
C PRO A 166 2.80 -8.83 18.96
N GLU A 167 3.88 -9.61 18.87
CA GLU A 167 4.49 -10.26 20.03
C GLU A 167 5.17 -9.16 20.86
N PHE A 168 4.73 -8.98 22.11
CA PHE A 168 5.35 -8.09 23.08
C PHE A 168 6.15 -8.89 24.10
#